data_AF-A0A9D1R1M7-F1
#
_entry.id   AF-A0A9D1R1M7-F1
#
_cell.length_a   1.000
_cell.length_b   1.000
_cell.length_c   1.000
_cell.angle_alpha   90.00
_cell.angle_beta   90.00
_cell.angle_gamma   90.00
#
_symmetry.space_group_name_H-M   'P 1'
#
loop_
_entity.id
_entity.type
_entity.pdbx_description
1 polymer ?
#
loop_
_entity_poly.entity_id
_entity_poly.type
_entity_poly.pdbx_seq_one_letter_code
_entity_poly.pdbx_strand_id
1 'polypeptide(L)' 'MGNMPFGNARREVRWDIRRELDDRGLTMADVARMAKVSRPIVSGTVNGYRHSPAVLDALRKIGVPEGLLHDPRKEVAA' A
#
# COMPACT_ATOMS: atom_id res chain seq x y z
N MET A 1 -15.26 -15.91 -6.12
CA MET A 1 -14.27 -14.82 -6.23
C MET A 1 -13.67 -14.63 -4.85
N GLY A 2 -12.38 -14.94 -4.69
CA GLY A 2 -11.72 -15.03 -3.38
C GLY A 2 -11.73 -13.71 -2.63
N ASN A 3 -12.40 -13.69 -1.48
CA ASN A 3 -12.35 -12.61 -0.50
C ASN A 3 -10.98 -12.68 0.19
N MET A 4 -9.94 -12.19 -0.47
CA MET A 4 -8.58 -12.21 0.07
C MET A 4 -8.52 -11.23 1.28
N PRO A 5 -8.23 -11.70 2.51
CA PRO A 5 -8.33 -10.90 3.75
C PRO A 5 -7.38 -9.68 3.79
N PHE A 6 -6.39 -9.66 2.90
CA PHE A 6 -5.33 -8.65 2.85
C PHE A 6 -5.83 -7.24 2.57
N GLY A 7 -6.90 -7.07 1.79
CA GLY A 7 -7.49 -5.76 1.52
C GLY A 7 -8.04 -5.12 2.80
N ASN A 8 -8.80 -5.88 3.60
CA ASN A 8 -9.36 -5.40 4.86
C ASN A 8 -8.26 -5.08 5.88
N ALA A 9 -7.27 -5.96 6.06
CA ALA A 9 -6.16 -5.72 6.97
C ALA A 9 -5.43 -4.41 6.63
N ARG A 10 -5.17 -4.15 5.34
CA ARG A 10 -4.56 -2.91 4.87
C ARG A 10 -5.42 -1.67 5.12
N ARG A 11 -6.74 -1.82 5.01
CA ARG A 11 -7.70 -0.75 5.33
C ARG A 11 -7.68 -0.42 6.82
N GLU A 12 -7.50 -1.39 7.70
CA GLU A 12 -7.41 -1.17 9.15
C GLU A 12 -6.16 -0.37 9.50
N VAL A 13 -5.01 -0.73 8.93
CA VAL A 13 -3.72 -0.04 9.15
C VAL A 13 -3.48 1.17 8.22
N ARG A 14 -4.50 1.62 7.48
CA ARG A 14 -4.37 2.70 6.49
C ARG A 14 -3.82 4.01 7.09
N TRP A 15 -4.14 4.27 8.35
CA TRP A 15 -3.71 5.46 9.06
C TRP A 15 -2.24 5.38 9.45
N ASP A 16 -1.74 4.19 9.80
CA ASP A 16 -0.31 3.97 10.02
C ASP A 16 0.49 4.13 8.72
N ILE A 17 0.00 3.59 7.59
CA ILE A 17 0.62 3.84 6.28
C ILE A 17 0.64 5.35 5.97
N ARG A 18 -0.44 6.06 6.27
CA ARG A 18 -0.52 7.51 6.08
C ARG A 18 0.46 8.25 6.98
N ARG A 19 0.59 7.84 8.25
CA ARG A 19 1.53 8.41 9.22
C ARG A 19 2.98 8.20 8.78
N GLU A 20 3.33 7.00 8.31
CA GLU A 20 4.67 6.71 7.79
C GLU A 20 5.06 7.58 6.60
N LEU A 21 4.09 7.93 5.75
CA LEU A 21 4.32 8.85 4.64
C LEU A 21 4.46 10.30 5.15
N ASP A 22 3.60 10.70 6.08
CA ASP A 22 3.59 12.05 6.68
C ASP A 22 4.89 12.36 7.44
N ASP A 23 5.37 11.42 8.25
CA ASP A 23 6.64 11.50 8.99
C ASP A 23 7.84 11.73 8.06
N ARG A 24 7.73 11.22 6.82
CA ARG A 24 8.74 11.37 5.76
C ARG A 24 8.48 12.56 4.84
N GLY A 25 7.44 13.35 5.10
CA GLY A 25 7.04 14.49 4.26
C GLY A 25 6.51 14.10 2.88
N LEU A 26 6.04 12.86 2.71
CA LEU A 26 5.56 12.32 1.44
C LEU A 26 4.04 12.26 1.38
N THR A 27 3.49 12.50 0.18
CA THR A 27 2.05 12.38 -0.06
C THR A 27 1.72 11.15 -0.91
N MET A 28 0.44 10.77 -0.95
CA MET A 28 -0.03 9.72 -1.88
C MET A 28 0.19 10.09 -3.35
N ALA A 29 0.35 11.38 -3.68
CA ALA A 29 0.68 11.80 -5.04
C ALA A 29 2.14 11.49 -5.38
N ASP A 30 3.05 11.61 -4.41
CA ASP A 30 4.46 11.24 -4.57
C ASP A 30 4.59 9.73 -4.77
N VAL A 31 3.84 8.94 -3.99
CA VAL A 31 3.73 7.49 -4.17
C VAL A 31 3.23 7.14 -5.58
N ALA A 32 2.20 7.84 -6.05
CA ALA A 32 1.66 7.64 -7.40
C ALA A 32 2.72 7.92 -8.48
N ARG A 33 3.48 9.00 -8.32
CA ARG A 33 4.56 9.39 -9.23
C ARG A 33 5.70 8.36 -9.24
N MET A 34 6.12 7.88 -8.08
CA MET A 34 7.15 6.84 -7.95
C MET A 34 6.72 5.51 -8.55
N ALA A 35 5.46 5.11 -8.32
CA ALA A 35 4.88 3.89 -8.86
C ALA A 35 4.47 4.01 -10.34
N LYS A 36 4.56 5.20 -10.95
CA LYS A 36 4.08 5.52 -12.31
C LYS A 36 2.60 5.14 -12.52
N VAL A 37 1.77 5.38 -11.50
CA VAL A 37 0.33 5.12 -11.54
C VAL A 37 -0.46 6.37 -11.16
N SER A 38 -1.78 6.34 -11.39
CA SER A 38 -2.66 7.42 -10.98
C SER A 38 -2.99 7.37 -9.48
N ARG A 39 -3.20 8.54 -8.86
CA ARG A 39 -3.61 8.69 -7.44
C ARG A 39 -4.79 7.80 -7.01
N PRO A 40 -5.85 7.57 -7.84
CA PRO A 40 -6.94 6.67 -7.47
C PRO A 40 -6.50 5.21 -7.30
N ILE A 41 -5.47 4.77 -8.02
CA ILE A 41 -4.91 3.42 -7.88
C ILE A 41 -4.22 3.29 -6.52
N VAL A 42 -3.46 4.31 -6.11
CA VAL A 42 -2.83 4.36 -4.78
C VAL A 42 -3.90 4.36 -3.69
N SER A 43 -4.90 5.25 -3.79
CA SER A 43 -6.00 5.32 -2.81
C SER A 43 -6.75 4.00 -2.71
N GLY A 44 -7.08 3.37 -3.85
CA GLY A 44 -7.72 2.04 -3.87
C GLY A 44 -6.85 0.96 -3.25
N THR A 45 -5.52 1.06 -3.38
CA THR A 45 -4.59 0.08 -2.80
C THR A 45 -4.47 0.22 -1.29
N VAL A 46 -4.37 1.46 -0.78
CA VAL A 46 -4.28 1.76 0.66
C VAL A 46 -5.61 1.46 1.38
N ASN A 47 -6.74 1.73 0.74
CA ASN A 47 -8.06 1.42 1.29
C ASN A 47 -8.47 -0.05 1.12
N GLY A 48 -7.60 -0.89 0.55
CA GLY A 48 -7.89 -2.33 0.40
C GLY A 48 -8.83 -2.72 -0.73
N TYR A 49 -9.32 -1.77 -1.53
CA TYR A 49 -10.19 -2.03 -2.68
C TYR A 49 -9.45 -2.67 -3.86
N ARG A 50 -8.13 -2.51 -3.92
CA ARG A 50 -7.27 -3.02 -5.01
C ARG A 50 -5.95 -3.53 -4.46
N HIS A 51 -5.33 -4.43 -5.22
CA HIS A 51 -3.95 -4.82 -5.01
C HIS A 51 -3.13 -4.35 -6.21
N SER A 52 -2.34 -3.29 -6.00
CA SER A 52 -1.37 -2.83 -7.00
C SER A 52 0.05 -3.12 -6.53
N PRO A 53 0.74 -4.09 -7.15
CA PRO A 53 2.11 -4.43 -6.77
C PRO A 53 3.10 -3.28 -6.94
N ALA A 54 2.89 -2.42 -7.95
CA ALA A 54 3.74 -1.25 -8.17
C ALA A 54 3.62 -0.23 -7.02
N VAL A 55 2.41 -0.06 -6.48
CA VAL A 55 2.18 0.80 -5.30
C VAL A 55 2.82 0.20 -4.06
N LEU A 56 2.67 -1.11 -3.84
CA LEU A 56 3.25 -1.80 -2.68
C LEU A 56 4.78 -1.80 -2.74
N ASP A 57 5.38 -1.98 -3.93
CA ASP A 57 6.82 -1.87 -4.13
C ASP A 57 7.32 -0.43 -3.89
N ALA A 58 6.58 0.58 -4.35
CA ALA A 58 6.92 1.97 -4.08
C ALA A 58 6.86 2.29 -2.58
N LEU A 59 5.80 1.87 -1.88
CA LEU A 59 5.68 2.05 -0.43
C LEU A 59 6.82 1.33 0.32
N ARG A 60 7.20 0.12 -0.12
CA ARG A 60 8.35 -0.60 0.45
C ARG A 60 9.66 0.16 0.23
N LYS A 61 9.90 0.69 -0.98
CA LYS A 61 11.10 1.49 -1.31
C LYS A 61 11.19 2.78 -0.50
N ILE A 62 10.05 3.40 -0.21
CA ILE A 62 9.96 4.57 0.69
C ILE A 62 10.36 4.17 2.12
N GLY A 63 10.19 2.91 2.48
CA GLY A 63 10.54 2.33 3.78
C GLY A 63 9.34 2.07 4.69
N VAL A 64 8.13 1.99 4.13
CA VAL A 64 6.94 1.54 4.87
C VAL A 64 7.14 0.06 5.24
N PRO A 65 6.97 -0.31 6.52
CA PRO A 65 7.23 -1.67 6.99
C PRO A 65 6.30 -2.70 6.33
N GLU A 66 6.84 -3.88 6.01
CA GLU A 66 6.10 -4.94 5.29
C GLU A 66 4.84 -5.40 6.04
N GLY A 67 4.87 -5.37 7.38
CA GLY A 67 3.71 -5.70 8.21
C GLY A 67 2.50 -4.80 8.01
N LEU A 68 2.68 -3.57 7.48
CA LEU A 68 1.56 -2.68 7.12
C LEU A 68 1.13 -2.87 5.66
N LEU A 69 2.00 -3.38 4.80
CA LEU A 69 1.73 -3.52 3.37
C LEU A 69 0.80 -4.69 3.06
N HIS A 70 0.75 -5.72 3.92
CA HIS A 70 -0.08 -6.93 3.75
C HIS A 70 -0.08 -7.40 2.29
N ASP A 71 1.12 -7.66 1.76
CA ASP A 71 1.32 -7.97 0.35
C ASP A 71 1.02 -9.45 0.08
N PRO A 72 0.00 -9.78 -0.73
CA PRO A 72 -0.41 -11.16 -0.96
C PRO A 72 0.67 -12.01 -1.66
N ARG A 73 1.65 -11.40 -2.34
CA ARG A 73 2.73 -12.15 -3.01
C ARG A 73 3.77 -12.67 -2.03
N LYS A 74 3.90 -12.01 -0.89
CA LYS A 74 4.86 -12.38 0.16
C LYS A 74 4.24 -13.31 1.19
N GLU A 75 2.93 -13.19 1.46
CA GLU A 75 2.24 -14.13 2.37
C GLU A 75 1.92 -15.49 1.73
N VAL A 76 1.88 -15.59 0.40
CA VAL A 76 1.80 -16.88 -0.33
C VAL A 76 3.20 -17.52 -0.50
N ALA A 77 4.27 -16.76 -0.28
CA ALA A 77 5.65 -17.24 -0.38
C ALA A 77 6.26 -17.62 0.99
N ALA A 78 5.49 -17.50 2.07
CA ALA A 78 5.87 -17.86 3.44
C ALA A 78 5.25 -19.19 3.86
#